data_AF-A0A7C1LGZ3-F1
#
_entry.id   AF-A0A7C1LGZ3-F1
#
_cell.length_a   1.000
_cell.length_b   1.000
_cell.length_c   1.000
_cell.angle_alpha   90.00
_cell.angle_beta   90.00
_cell.angle_gamma   90.00
#
_symmetry.space_group_name_H-M   'P 1'
#
loop_
_entity.id
_entity.type
_entity.pdbx_description
1 polymer ?
#
loop_
_entity_poly.entity_id
_entity_poly.type
_entity_poly.pdbx_seq_one_letter_code
_entity_poly.pdbx_strand_id
1 'polypeptide(L)' 'MINLNWVRTYRLDASVALFTTIGVLDNAINFGYAYEFNTSSIGDYNNGTHELILKFRLYCYL' A
#
# COMPACT_ATOMS: atom_id res chain seq x y z
N MET A 1 11.65 -6.68 -16.09
CA MET A 1 10.85 -7.73 -15.40
C MET A 1 9.74 -7.07 -14.56
N ILE A 2 8.58 -7.72 -14.31
CA ILE A 2 7.53 -7.17 -13.42
C ILE A 2 7.72 -7.74 -12.00
N ASN A 3 7.68 -6.88 -10.98
CA ASN A 3 7.75 -7.28 -9.57
C ASN A 3 6.42 -7.01 -8.87
N LEU A 4 6.03 -7.91 -7.97
CA LEU A 4 4.77 -7.81 -7.23
C LEU A 4 5.02 -8.05 -5.74
N ASN A 5 4.53 -7.16 -4.89
CA ASN A 5 4.66 -7.24 -3.45
C ASN A 5 3.30 -7.01 -2.76
N TRP A 6 3.05 -7.77 -1.69
CA TRP A 6 1.84 -7.66 -0.88
C TRP A 6 2.23 -7.65 0.60
N VAL A 7 1.65 -6.72 1.34
CA VAL A 7 1.81 -6.58 2.78
C VAL A 7 0.44 -6.52 3.43
N ARG A 8 0.28 -7.23 4.55
CA ARG A 8 -0.93 -7.20 5.38
C ARG A 8 -0.52 -6.83 6.79
N THR A 9 -1.27 -5.92 7.41
CA THR A 9 -1.07 -5.53 8.80
C THR A 9 -2.42 -5.61 9.53
N TYR A 10 -2.37 -5.96 10.80
CA TYR A 10 -3.56 -6.00 11.64
C TYR A 10 -3.22 -5.44 13.02
N ARG A 11 -4.13 -4.64 13.57
CA ARG A 11 -4.14 -4.11 14.93
C ARG A 11 -5.47 -4.53 15.53
N LEU A 12 -5.42 -5.46 16.47
CA LEU A 12 -6.59 -6.16 17.03
C LEU A 12 -7.69 -5.21 17.53
N ASP A 13 -7.30 -4.06 18.09
CA ASP A 13 -8.23 -3.07 18.65
C ASP A 13 -8.38 -1.80 17.79
N ALA A 14 -7.85 -1.79 16.55
CA ALA A 14 -7.81 -0.57 15.75
C ALA A 14 -8.12 -0.75 14.26
N SER A 15 -7.37 -1.58 13.53
CA SER A 15 -7.48 -1.60 12.07
C SER A 15 -6.86 -2.83 11.42
N VAL A 16 -7.34 -3.14 10.22
CA VAL A 16 -6.74 -4.13 9.31
C VAL A 16 -6.36 -3.39 8.04
N ALA A 17 -5.09 -3.48 7.61
CA ALA A 17 -4.63 -2.87 6.39
C ALA A 17 -4.06 -3.89 5.40
N LEU A 18 -4.30 -3.60 4.12
CA LEU A 18 -3.76 -4.32 2.98
C LEU A 18 -3.01 -3.33 2.10
N PHE A 19 -1.78 -3.70 1.72
CA PHE A 19 -0.95 -2.91 0.83
C PHE A 19 -0.41 -3.79 -0.29
N THR A 20 -0.41 -3.25 -1.50
CA THR A 20 -0.04 -3.96 -2.72
C THR A 20 0.86 -3.03 -3.54
N THR A 21 1.93 -3.55 -4.13
CA THR A 21 2.81 -2.77 -5.01
C THR A 21 3.17 -3.57 -6.25
N ILE A 22 3.14 -2.91 -7.40
CA ILE A 22 3.60 -3.41 -8.69
C ILE A 22 4.76 -2.54 -9.17
N GLY A 23 5.91 -3.19 -9.40
CA GLY A 23 7.11 -2.59 -9.96
C GLY A 23 7.28 -2.95 -11.44
N VAL A 24 7.55 -1.94 -12.27
CA VAL A 24 7.88 -2.09 -13.70
C VAL A 24 9.22 -1.40 -14.01
N LEU A 25 9.78 -1.66 -15.20
CA LEU A 25 11.09 -1.11 -15.62
C LEU A 25 12.18 -1.38 -14.56
N ASP A 26 12.31 -2.64 -14.14
CA ASP A 26 13.25 -3.08 -13.11
C ASP A 26 13.12 -2.30 -11.79
N ASN A 27 11.86 -2.04 -11.41
CA ASN A 27 11.45 -1.26 -10.25
C ASN A 27 11.85 0.23 -10.31
N ALA A 28 12.15 0.77 -11.50
CA ALA A 28 12.32 2.21 -11.67
C ALA A 28 11.01 2.96 -11.45
N ILE A 29 9.87 2.35 -11.77
CA ILE A 29 8.55 2.89 -11.48
C ILE A 29 7.78 1.85 -10.66
N ASN A 30 7.22 2.28 -9.54
CA ASN A 30 6.36 1.43 -8.71
C ASN A 30 5.05 2.14 -8.42
N PHE A 31 3.97 1.37 -8.58
CA PHE A 31 2.61 1.76 -8.25
C PHE A 31 2.16 0.96 -7.04
N GLY A 32 1.74 1.64 -5.98
CA GLY A 32 1.24 1.04 -4.77
C GLY A 32 -0.17 1.49 -4.46
N TYR A 33 -0.95 0.61 -3.86
CA TYR A 33 -2.26 0.93 -3.32
C TYR A 33 -2.40 0.31 -1.93
N ALA A 34 -2.78 1.14 -0.96
CA ALA A 34 -3.06 0.71 0.41
C ALA A 34 -4.52 0.98 0.74
N TYR A 35 -5.12 0.03 1.45
CA TYR A 35 -6.43 0.19 2.06
C TYR A 35 -6.34 -0.18 3.53
N GLU A 36 -6.76 0.73 4.40
CA GLU A 36 -6.86 0.49 5.83
C GLU A 36 -8.34 0.52 6.25
N PHE A 37 -8.84 -0.61 6.74
CA PHE A 37 -10.17 -0.74 7.32
C PHE A 37 -10.08 -0.59 8.84
N ASN A 38 -10.85 0.34 9.41
CA ASN A 38 -10.85 0.58 10.84
C ASN A 38 -11.84 -0.38 11.52
N THR A 39 -11.38 -1.12 12.53
CA THR A 39 -12.17 -2.12 13.27
C THR A 39 -12.56 -1.65 14.67
N SER A 40 -12.15 -0.45 15.07
CA SER A 40 -12.51 0.14 16.37
C SER A 40 -13.92 0.75 16.35
N SER A 41 -14.46 1.06 17.53
CA SER A 41 -15.75 1.75 17.70
C SER A 41 -15.82 3.16 17.09
N ILE A 42 -14.67 3.74 16.72
CA ILE A 42 -14.59 5.00 15.95
C ILE A 42 -14.72 4.76 14.44
N GLY A 43 -14.55 3.52 13.97
CA GLY A 43 -14.75 3.09 12.59
C GLY A 43 -16.18 3.27 12.08
N ASP A 44 -17.19 3.32 12.97
CA ASP A 44 -18.59 3.61 12.59
C ASP A 44 -18.76 5.01 11.95
N TYR A 45 -17.79 5.90 12.13
CA TYR A 45 -17.77 7.25 11.57
C TYR A 45 -16.79 7.42 10.40
N ASN A 46 -16.02 6.39 10.05
CA ASN A 46 -15.01 6.45 9.00
C ASN A 46 -14.87 5.11 8.25
N ASN A 47 -15.09 5.11 6.94
CA ASN A 47 -15.07 3.92 6.08
C ASN A 47 -13.64 3.41 5.73
N GLY A 48 -12.66 3.74 6.56
CA GLY A 48 -11.25 3.45 6.32
C GLY A 48 -10.53 4.52 5.48
N THR A 49 -9.32 4.21 5.04
CA THR A 49 -8.49 5.12 4.22
C THR A 49 -7.97 4.41 2.98
N HIS A 50 -8.01 5.13 1.85
CA HIS A 50 -7.50 4.69 0.55
C HIS A 50 -6.26 5.51 0.22
N GLU A 51 -5.11 4.87 0.13
CA GLU A 51 -3.84 5.54 -0.19
C GLU A 51 -3.28 5.04 -1.52
N LEU A 52 -2.86 5.99 -2.37
CA LEU A 52 -2.17 5.72 -3.62
C LEU A 52 -0.71 6.12 -3.46
N ILE A 53 0.20 5.19 -3.79
CA ILE A 53 1.64 5.41 -3.69
C ILE A 53 2.26 5.35 -5.08
N LEU A 54 3.02 6.39 -5.42
CA LEU A 54 3.81 6.49 -6.63
C LEU A 54 5.27 6.65 -6.25
N LYS A 55 6.12 5.71 -6.69
CA LYS A 55 7.56 5.73 -6.41
C LYS A 55 8.35 5.70 -7.71
N PHE A 56 9.17 6.72 -7.89
CA PHE A 56 10.06 6.88 -9.04
C PHE A 56 11.52 6.78 -8.60
N ARG A 57 12.31 6.03 -9.36
CA ARG A 57 13.76 6.05 -9.27
C ARG A 57 14.29 6.98 -10.36
N LEU A 58 14.84 8.13 -9.95
CA LEU A 58 15.28 9.18 -10.89
C LEU A 58 16.66 8.92 -11.49
N TYR A 59 17.45 8.00 -10.92
CA TYR A 59 18.78 7.65 -11.42
C TYR A 59 18.84 6.16 -11.73
N CYS A 60 19.18 5.84 -12.97
CA CYS A 60 19.54 4.50 -13.43
C CYS A 60 21.06 4.50 -13.64
N TYR A 61 21.80 3.82 -12.78
CA TYR A 61 23.17 3.40 -13.09
C TYR A 61 23.18 1.88 -13.07
N LEU A 62 23.83 1.29 -14.08
CA LEU A 62 23.97 -0.14 -14.32
C LEU A 62 24.68 -0.84 -13.15
#